data_AF-A0A963JWE4-F1
#
_entry.id   AF-A0A963JWE4-F1
#
_cell.length_a   1.000
_cell.length_b   1.000
_cell.length_c   1.000
_cell.angle_alpha   90.00
_cell.angle_beta   90.00
_cell.angle_gamma   90.00
#
_symmetry.space_group_name_H-M   'P 1'
#
loop_
_entity.id
_entity.type
_entity.pdbx_description
1 polymer ?
#
loop_
_entity_poly.entity_id
_entity_poly.type
_entity_poly.pdbx_seq_one_letter_code
_entity_poly.pdbx_strand_id
1 'polypeptide(L)'
;GVKPLHSRPRHPQTMGKIERLHRSLRAELLQGRRFADLDAVQSGLDRWRARYNHQRPHDALGGAFPASRYRMSERSMPARLVEPDYPDDQVTGRVRRNGCLRCRPQDQRRVDLQLSAAFADQRVAVRPSAEDGVHHVWFMTWRIAKVDFRTNPERPTVTHVLERM
;
A
#
# COMPACT_ATOMS: atom_id res chain seq x y z
N GLY A 1 5.79 -0.55 -3.84
CA GLY A 1 4.48 -0.10 -3.33
C GLY A 1 4.50 0.01 -1.82
N VAL A 2 3.45 0.55 -1.20
CA VAL A 2 3.29 0.65 0.26
C VAL A 2 2.28 -0.40 0.70
N LYS A 3 2.70 -1.34 1.55
CA LYS A 3 1.80 -2.34 2.16
C LYS A 3 1.11 -1.70 3.36
N PRO A 4 -0.23 -1.59 3.38
CA PRO A 4 -0.92 -1.20 4.59
C PRO A 4 -0.81 -2.34 5.61
N LEU A 5 -0.44 -1.99 6.85
CA LEU A 5 -0.41 -2.91 7.98
C LEU A 5 -1.48 -2.47 8.98
N HIS A 6 -2.37 -3.39 9.32
CA HIS A 6 -3.45 -3.14 10.28
C HIS A 6 -3.11 -3.77 11.63
N SER A 7 -3.41 -3.07 12.71
CA SER A 7 -3.36 -3.65 14.05
C SER A 7 -4.41 -4.75 14.18
N ARG A 8 -4.08 -5.85 14.87
CA ARG A 8 -5.07 -6.89 15.19
C ARG A 8 -6.22 -6.30 16.02
N PRO A 9 -7.47 -6.75 15.81
CA PRO A 9 -8.58 -6.37 16.67
C PRO A 9 -8.25 -6.59 18.15
N ARG A 10 -8.58 -5.61 19.00
CA ARG A 10 -8.38 -5.65 20.46
C ARG A 10 -6.93 -5.80 20.93
N HIS A 11 -5.95 -5.40 20.11
CA HIS A 11 -4.52 -5.48 20.45
C HIS A 11 -3.84 -4.08 20.53
N PRO A 12 -4.24 -3.21 21.48
CA PRO A 12 -3.81 -1.81 21.57
C PRO A 12 -2.31 -1.65 21.80
N GLN A 13 -1.62 -2.68 22.30
CA GLN A 13 -0.17 -2.65 22.57
C GLN A 13 0.66 -2.30 21.31
N THR A 14 0.11 -2.51 20.11
CA THR A 14 0.78 -2.16 18.84
C THR A 14 0.70 -0.68 18.48
N MET A 15 -0.25 0.06 19.06
CA MET A 15 -0.52 1.47 18.72
C MET A 15 0.07 2.48 19.72
N GLY A 16 0.64 2.01 20.83
CA GLY A 16 1.07 2.86 21.94
C GLY A 16 2.05 3.99 21.56
N LYS A 17 2.91 3.78 20.54
CA LYS A 17 3.81 4.83 20.04
C LYS A 17 3.04 5.99 19.40
N ILE A 18 2.07 5.69 18.55
CA ILE A 18 1.23 6.69 17.88
C ILE A 18 0.30 7.36 18.89
N GLU A 19 -0.28 6.59 19.81
CA GLU A 19 -1.11 7.14 20.88
C GLU A 19 -0.33 8.11 21.79
N ARG A 20 0.91 7.77 22.16
CA ARG A 20 1.78 8.66 22.94
C ARG A 20 2.12 9.92 22.17
N LEU A 21 2.41 9.82 20.86
CA LEU A 21 2.64 10.98 19.99
C LEU A 21 1.41 11.91 19.99
N HIS A 22 0.21 11.39 19.73
CA HIS A 22 -1.02 12.17 19.71
C HIS A 22 -1.32 12.81 21.08
N ARG A 23 -1.08 12.09 22.17
CA ARG A 23 -1.24 12.62 23.53
C ARG A 23 -0.30 13.79 23.80
N SER A 24 0.98 13.67 23.43
CA SER A 24 1.95 14.75 23.54
C SER A 24 1.57 15.95 22.68
N LEU A 25 1.21 15.75 21.42
CA LEU A 25 0.77 16.83 20.54
C LEU A 25 -0.42 17.58 21.12
N ARG A 26 -1.42 16.85 21.62
CA ARG A 26 -2.61 17.44 22.23
C ARG A 26 -2.25 18.27 23.45
N ALA A 27 -1.49 17.71 24.39
CA ALA A 27 -1.14 18.39 25.63
C ALA A 27 -0.19 19.58 25.43
N GLU A 28 0.77 19.47 24.52
CA GLU A 28 1.87 20.44 24.38
C GLU A 28 1.54 21.56 23.37
N LEU A 29 0.67 21.33 22.39
CA LEU A 29 0.35 22.31 21.34
C LEU A 29 -1.13 22.66 21.21
N LEU A 30 -2.05 21.70 21.35
CA LEU A 30 -3.46 21.93 20.98
C LEU A 30 -4.33 22.35 22.17
N GLN A 31 -4.04 21.85 23.37
CA GLN A 31 -4.86 22.09 24.55
C GLN A 31 -4.77 23.55 24.99
N GLY A 32 -5.93 24.20 25.13
CA GLY A 32 -6.02 25.59 25.59
C GLY A 32 -5.58 26.64 24.57
N ARG A 33 -5.30 26.25 23.32
CA ARG A 33 -4.85 27.17 22.27
C ARG A 33 -5.90 27.29 21.17
N ARG A 34 -6.11 28.52 20.70
CA ARG A 34 -6.84 28.83 19.47
C ARG A 34 -5.85 29.39 18.45
N PHE A 35 -5.94 28.93 17.22
CA PHE A 35 -5.16 29.45 16.11
C PHE A 35 -6.06 30.37 15.28
N ALA A 36 -5.48 31.44 14.73
CA ALA A 36 -6.22 32.42 13.92
C ALA A 36 -6.59 31.87 12.53
N ASP A 37 -5.69 31.08 11.95
CA ASP A 37 -5.80 30.51 10.60
C ASP A 37 -4.97 29.21 10.48
N LEU A 38 -4.97 28.61 9.29
CA LEU A 38 -4.23 27.37 9.00
C LEU A 38 -2.71 27.57 8.98
N ASP A 39 -2.21 28.75 8.60
CA ASP A 39 -0.78 29.04 8.55
C ASP A 39 -0.18 29.13 9.97
N ALA A 40 -0.95 29.68 10.90
CA ALA A 40 -0.63 29.69 12.33
C ALA A 40 -0.59 28.28 12.91
N VAL A 41 -1.51 27.38 12.50
CA VAL A 41 -1.49 25.95 12.87
C VAL A 41 -0.23 25.28 12.32
N GLN A 42 0.07 25.44 11.03
CA GLN A 42 1.22 24.84 10.38
C GLN A 42 2.53 25.28 11.05
N SER A 43 2.69 26.58 11.27
CA SER A 43 3.84 27.14 11.99
C SER A 43 3.97 26.60 13.42
N GLY A 44 2.84 26.39 14.10
CA GLY A 44 2.79 25.75 15.42
C GLY A 44 3.26 24.31 15.39
N LEU A 45 2.78 23.53 14.41
CA LEU A 45 3.15 22.14 14.18
C LEU A 45 4.63 22.00 13.83
N ASP A 46 5.18 22.87 12.99
CA ASP A 46 6.59 22.83 12.60
C ASP A 46 7.52 23.07 13.79
N ARG A 47 7.21 24.10 14.62
CA ARG A 47 7.95 24.35 15.86
C ARG A 47 7.83 23.19 16.84
N TRP A 48 6.62 22.65 17.02
CA TRP A 48 6.40 21.52 17.90
C TRP A 48 7.16 20.27 17.43
N ARG A 49 7.13 19.96 16.12
CA ARG A 49 7.88 18.85 15.52
C ARG A 49 9.38 18.98 15.77
N ALA A 50 9.95 20.18 15.58
CA ALA A 50 11.36 20.42 15.83
C ALA A 50 11.72 20.15 17.31
N ARG A 51 10.92 20.67 18.25
CA ARG A 51 11.10 20.43 19.69
C ARG A 51 10.96 18.94 20.03
N TYR A 52 9.90 18.29 19.56
CA TYR A 52 9.61 16.88 19.85
C TYR A 52 10.73 15.97 19.36
N ASN A 53 11.24 16.20 18.15
CA ASN A 53 12.25 15.33 17.55
C ASN A 53 13.69 15.59 18.02
N HIS A 54 14.02 16.82 18.44
CA HIS A 54 15.41 17.22 18.71
C HIS A 54 15.70 17.73 20.14
N GLN A 55 14.68 17.98 20.96
CA GLN A 55 14.87 18.59 22.29
C GLN A 55 14.14 17.85 23.41
N ARG A 56 13.05 17.13 23.09
CA ARG A 56 12.25 16.41 24.08
C ARG A 56 12.91 15.07 24.40
N PRO A 57 13.38 14.81 25.64
CA PRO A 57 13.91 13.51 26.01
C PRO A 57 12.79 12.45 26.05
N HIS A 58 13.10 11.22 25.64
CA HIS A 58 12.18 10.08 25.67
C HIS A 58 12.71 8.95 26.55
N ASP A 59 11.93 8.57 27.57
CA ASP A 59 12.29 7.49 28.50
C ASP A 59 12.51 6.15 27.76
N ALA A 60 11.67 5.85 26.78
CA ALA A 60 11.80 4.65 25.93
C ALA A 60 13.09 4.63 25.08
N LEU A 61 13.79 5.76 24.98
CA LEU A 61 15.07 5.91 24.29
C LEU A 61 16.24 6.16 25.26
N GLY A 62 16.04 6.01 26.58
CA GLY A 62 17.06 6.28 27.60
C GLY A 62 17.41 7.76 27.70
N GLY A 63 16.44 8.65 27.50
CA GLY A 63 16.65 10.11 27.52
C GLY A 63 17.12 10.70 26.18
N ALA A 64 17.39 9.87 25.17
CA ALA A 64 17.73 10.35 23.84
C ALA A 64 16.51 10.91 23.06
N PHE A 65 16.79 11.62 21.97
CA PHE A 65 15.78 12.27 21.13
C PHE A 65 15.38 11.37 19.94
N PRO A 66 14.13 11.45 19.44
CA PRO A 66 13.70 10.66 18.28
C PRO A 66 14.62 10.81 17.06
N ALA A 67 15.11 12.02 16.80
CA ALA A 67 16.00 12.29 15.67
C ALA A 67 17.35 11.58 15.77
N SER A 68 17.84 11.22 16.96
CA SER A 68 19.13 10.50 17.10
C SER A 68 19.06 9.04 16.64
N ARG A 69 17.85 8.47 16.54
CA ARG A 69 17.61 7.10 16.06
C ARG A 69 17.12 7.07 14.61
N TYR A 70 16.70 8.21 14.07
CA TYR A 70 16.20 8.29 12.70
C TYR A 70 17.35 8.45 11.72
N ARG A 71 17.36 7.63 10.67
CA ARG A 71 18.26 7.76 9.52
C ARG A 71 17.42 7.93 8.27
N MET A 72 17.68 9.00 7.52
CA MET A 72 17.03 9.19 6.22
C MET A 72 17.37 8.03 5.28
N SER A 73 16.40 7.62 4.48
CA SER A 73 16.66 6.61 3.45
C SER A 73 17.54 7.23 2.37
N GLU A 74 18.58 6.50 1.96
CA GLU A 74 19.41 6.85 0.80
C GLU A 74 18.64 6.72 -0.52
N ARG A 75 17.46 6.09 -0.49
CA ARG A 75 16.61 5.92 -1.67
C ARG A 75 15.81 7.21 -1.91
N SER A 76 16.15 7.92 -2.97
CA SER A 76 15.33 9.02 -3.46
C SER A 76 13.99 8.51 -4.00
N MET A 77 12.91 9.24 -3.71
CA MET A 77 11.62 8.99 -4.33
C MET A 77 11.70 9.37 -5.82
N PRO A 78 11.40 8.46 -6.77
CA PRO A 78 11.45 8.80 -8.18
C PRO A 78 10.28 9.71 -8.56
N ALA A 79 10.53 10.68 -9.46
CA ALA A 79 9.49 11.61 -9.93
C ALA A 79 8.37 10.90 -10.73
N ARG A 80 8.68 9.76 -11.35
CA ARG A 80 7.73 8.88 -12.02
C ARG A 80 8.01 7.44 -11.59
N LEU A 81 6.96 6.71 -11.24
CA LEU A 81 7.08 5.28 -10.92
C LEU A 81 7.55 4.53 -12.17
N VAL A 82 8.55 3.66 -11.99
CA VAL A 82 9.01 2.75 -13.05
C VAL A 82 7.86 1.81 -13.40
N GLU A 83 7.57 1.65 -14.69
CA GLU A 83 6.57 0.69 -15.14
C GLU A 83 6.98 -0.72 -14.70
N PRO A 84 6.05 -1.56 -14.22
CA PRO A 84 6.38 -2.92 -13.82
C PRO A 84 7.03 -3.66 -14.98
N ASP A 85 8.26 -4.09 -14.77
CA ASP A 85 8.93 -5.03 -15.67
C ASP A 85 8.46 -6.44 -15.32
N TYR A 86 7.94 -7.13 -16.32
CA TYR A 86 7.47 -8.50 -16.20
C TYR A 86 8.30 -9.33 -17.17
N PRO A 87 8.87 -10.45 -16.71
CA PRO A 87 9.58 -11.38 -17.58
C PRO A 87 8.80 -11.76 -18.84
N ASP A 88 9.49 -11.85 -19.98
CA ASP A 88 8.88 -12.11 -21.31
C ASP A 88 8.21 -13.50 -21.40
N ASP A 89 8.56 -14.43 -20.50
CA ASP A 89 7.93 -15.74 -20.37
C ASP A 89 6.52 -15.67 -19.74
N GLN A 90 6.08 -14.49 -19.30
CA GLN A 90 4.78 -14.29 -18.69
C GLN A 90 3.79 -13.66 -19.65
N VAL A 91 2.55 -14.15 -19.63
CA VAL A 91 1.44 -13.53 -20.33
C VAL A 91 1.12 -12.20 -19.66
N THR A 92 1.46 -11.09 -20.32
CA THR A 92 1.16 -9.74 -19.83
C THR A 92 0.04 -9.08 -20.63
N GLY A 93 -0.68 -8.16 -20.00
CA GLY A 93 -1.66 -7.33 -20.69
C GLY A 93 -1.98 -6.05 -19.94
N ARG A 94 -2.52 -5.07 -20.65
CA ARG A 94 -2.98 -3.81 -20.07
C ARG A 94 -4.47 -3.89 -19.77
N VAL A 95 -4.84 -3.54 -18.54
CA VAL A 95 -6.25 -3.47 -18.14
C VAL A 95 -6.88 -2.22 -18.76
N ARG A 96 -8.01 -2.40 -19.45
CA ARG A 96 -8.75 -1.30 -20.06
C ARG A 96 -9.45 -0.46 -18.99
N ARG A 97 -9.89 0.76 -19.35
CA ARG A 97 -10.63 1.66 -18.44
C ARG A 97 -11.89 1.04 -17.83
N ASN A 98 -12.53 0.09 -18.51
CA ASN A 98 -13.68 -0.65 -17.99
C ASN A 98 -13.30 -1.84 -17.08
N GLY A 99 -12.02 -1.97 -16.70
CA GLY A 99 -11.53 -3.09 -15.89
C GLY A 99 -11.31 -4.39 -16.65
N CYS A 100 -11.58 -4.46 -17.96
CA CYS A 100 -11.39 -5.69 -18.72
C CYS A 100 -9.91 -5.88 -19.13
N LEU A 101 -9.37 -7.07 -18.86
CA LEU A 101 -8.08 -7.55 -19.34
C LEU A 101 -8.31 -8.62 -20.40
N ARG A 102 -7.74 -8.39 -21.58
CA ARG A 102 -7.83 -9.31 -22.71
C ARG A 102 -6.49 -10.01 -22.88
N CYS A 103 -6.46 -11.32 -22.65
CA CYS A 103 -5.22 -12.09 -22.64
C CYS A 103 -5.42 -13.49 -23.24
N ARG A 104 -4.31 -14.16 -23.56
CA ARG A 104 -4.27 -15.57 -23.94
C ARG A 104 -3.38 -16.29 -22.93
N PRO A 105 -3.94 -16.84 -21.84
CA PRO A 105 -3.17 -17.60 -20.86
C PRO A 105 -2.51 -18.81 -21.52
N GLN A 106 -1.43 -19.31 -20.91
CA GLN A 106 -0.72 -20.49 -21.40
C GLN A 106 -1.68 -21.69 -21.45
N ASP A 107 -1.67 -22.40 -22.56
CA ASP A 107 -2.57 -23.55 -22.84
C ASP A 107 -4.08 -23.23 -22.82
N GLN A 108 -4.45 -21.95 -22.93
CA GLN A 108 -5.85 -21.51 -23.00
C GLN A 108 -6.16 -20.70 -24.27
N ARG A 109 -7.45 -20.61 -24.60
CA ARG A 109 -7.94 -19.71 -25.63
C ARG A 109 -7.86 -18.25 -25.16
N ARG A 110 -8.03 -17.34 -26.11
CA ARG A 110 -8.12 -15.92 -25.79
C ARG A 110 -9.40 -15.65 -25.00
N VAL A 111 -9.26 -14.97 -23.87
CA VAL A 111 -10.36 -14.67 -22.95
C VAL A 111 -10.34 -13.21 -22.51
N ASP A 112 -11.51 -12.72 -22.13
CA ASP A 112 -11.69 -11.41 -21.50
C ASP A 112 -11.95 -11.63 -20.01
N LEU A 113 -11.01 -11.17 -19.17
CA LEU A 113 -11.08 -11.24 -17.71
C LEU A 113 -11.58 -9.91 -17.16
N GLN A 114 -12.69 -9.93 -16.42
CA GLN A 114 -13.18 -8.73 -15.74
C GLN A 114 -12.37 -8.51 -14.45
N LEU A 115 -11.57 -7.45 -14.41
CA LEU A 115 -10.84 -6.99 -13.25
C LEU A 115 -11.44 -5.68 -12.70
N SER A 116 -10.88 -5.20 -11.58
CA SER A 116 -11.23 -3.89 -11.01
C SER A 116 -10.72 -2.74 -11.88
N ALA A 117 -11.58 -1.73 -12.09
CA ALA A 117 -11.22 -0.49 -12.78
C ALA A 117 -10.11 0.30 -12.06
N ALA A 118 -9.81 -0.01 -10.78
CA ALA A 118 -8.66 0.56 -10.07
C ALA A 118 -7.31 0.23 -10.73
N PHE A 119 -7.25 -0.85 -11.53
CA PHE A 119 -6.07 -1.21 -12.31
C PHE A 119 -6.13 -0.68 -13.75
N ALA A 120 -7.06 0.23 -14.08
CA ALA A 120 -7.14 0.84 -15.41
C ALA A 120 -5.78 1.40 -15.85
N ASP A 121 -5.44 1.14 -17.11
CA ASP A 121 -4.18 1.50 -17.74
C ASP A 121 -2.93 0.87 -17.10
N GLN A 122 -3.07 -0.02 -16.11
CA GLN A 122 -1.95 -0.77 -15.53
C GLN A 122 -1.63 -2.02 -16.35
N ARG A 123 -0.34 -2.35 -16.44
CA ARG A 123 0.12 -3.66 -16.92
C ARG A 123 0.04 -4.67 -15.78
N VAL A 124 -0.49 -5.85 -16.09
CA VAL A 124 -0.58 -6.99 -15.17
C VAL A 124 -0.09 -8.26 -15.85
N ALA A 125 0.39 -9.21 -15.06
CA ALA A 125 0.80 -10.53 -15.53
C ALA A 125 -0.21 -11.60 -15.11
N VAL A 126 -0.49 -12.53 -16.01
CA VAL A 126 -1.30 -13.72 -15.75
C VAL A 126 -0.35 -14.91 -15.71
N ARG A 127 -0.32 -15.63 -14.59
CA ARG A 127 0.59 -16.75 -14.34
C ARG A 127 -0.21 -18.00 -13.99
N PRO A 128 0.17 -19.20 -14.48
CA PRO A 128 -0.41 -20.44 -14.00
C PRO A 128 -0.12 -20.60 -12.50
N SER A 129 -1.03 -21.25 -11.79
CA SER A 129 -0.84 -21.66 -10.40
C SER A 129 -0.39 -23.12 -10.32
N ALA A 130 -0.11 -23.63 -9.11
CA ALA A 130 0.15 -25.06 -8.91
C ALA A 130 -1.10 -25.94 -9.13
N GLU A 131 -2.30 -25.34 -9.07
CA GLU A 131 -3.55 -26.00 -9.43
C GLU A 131 -3.75 -25.91 -10.95
N ASP A 132 -3.93 -27.06 -11.60
CA ASP A 132 -4.25 -27.11 -13.03
C ASP A 132 -5.59 -26.41 -13.34
N GLY A 133 -5.64 -25.69 -14.47
CA GLY A 133 -6.78 -24.86 -14.86
C GLY A 133 -6.96 -23.57 -14.05
N VAL A 134 -6.07 -23.26 -13.11
CA VAL A 134 -6.16 -22.06 -12.26
C VAL A 134 -4.99 -21.13 -12.52
N HIS A 135 -5.31 -19.85 -12.73
CA HIS A 135 -4.31 -18.81 -12.93
C HIS A 135 -4.42 -17.71 -11.86
N HIS A 136 -3.32 -17.01 -11.64
CA HIS A 136 -3.25 -15.84 -10.78
C HIS A 136 -2.90 -14.60 -11.61
N VAL A 137 -3.59 -13.50 -11.32
CA VAL A 137 -3.29 -12.18 -11.89
C VAL A 137 -2.44 -11.39 -10.90
N TRP A 138 -1.34 -10.83 -11.39
CA TRP A 138 -0.33 -10.13 -10.60
C TRP A 138 -0.12 -8.70 -11.09
N PHE A 139 -0.22 -7.74 -10.16
CA PHE A 139 0.23 -6.36 -10.34
C PHE A 139 1.53 -6.14 -9.55
N MET A 140 2.65 -5.88 -10.24
CA MET A 140 3.98 -5.94 -9.65
C MET A 140 4.19 -7.23 -8.84
N THR A 141 4.40 -7.11 -7.53
CA THR A 141 4.60 -8.20 -6.56
C THR A 141 3.30 -8.63 -5.87
N TRP A 142 2.15 -8.08 -6.27
CA TRP A 142 0.86 -8.29 -5.59
C TRP A 142 -0.06 -9.17 -6.42
N ARG A 143 -0.56 -10.24 -5.83
CA ARG A 143 -1.62 -11.05 -6.43
C ARG A 143 -2.95 -10.34 -6.24
N ILE A 144 -3.60 -9.96 -7.35
CA ILE A 144 -4.83 -9.15 -7.34
C ILE A 144 -6.08 -9.97 -7.64
N ALA A 145 -5.95 -11.13 -8.29
CA ALA A 145 -7.07 -12.03 -8.57
C ALA A 145 -6.62 -13.48 -8.76
N LYS A 146 -7.55 -14.41 -8.50
CA LYS A 146 -7.52 -15.82 -8.92
C LYS A 146 -8.54 -15.98 -10.06
N VAL A 147 -8.14 -16.67 -11.11
CA VAL A 147 -8.97 -16.96 -12.29
C VAL A 147 -9.08 -18.47 -12.40
N ASP A 148 -10.32 -18.97 -12.35
CA ASP A 148 -10.60 -20.40 -12.47
C ASP A 148 -11.19 -20.70 -13.84
N PHE A 149 -10.46 -21.42 -14.68
CA PHE A 149 -10.89 -21.82 -16.02
C PHE A 149 -11.65 -23.14 -16.04
N ARG A 150 -11.70 -23.86 -14.91
CA ARG A 150 -12.36 -25.18 -14.83
C ARG A 150 -13.88 -25.07 -14.86
N THR A 151 -14.42 -23.96 -14.35
CA THR A 151 -15.88 -23.73 -14.28
C THR A 151 -16.46 -23.28 -15.61
N ASN A 152 -15.83 -22.30 -16.26
CA ASN A 152 -16.25 -21.78 -17.56
C ASN A 152 -15.02 -21.25 -18.33
N PRO A 153 -14.52 -21.98 -19.34
CA PRO A 153 -13.34 -21.57 -20.09
C PRO A 153 -13.52 -20.28 -20.89
N GLU A 154 -14.74 -19.92 -21.31
CA GLU A 154 -15.01 -18.71 -22.12
C GLU A 154 -15.23 -17.45 -21.28
N ARG A 155 -15.78 -17.62 -20.07
CA ARG A 155 -15.99 -16.56 -19.08
C ARG A 155 -15.61 -17.06 -17.69
N PRO A 156 -14.30 -17.19 -17.42
CA PRO A 156 -13.82 -17.78 -16.18
C PRO A 156 -14.20 -16.92 -14.98
N THR A 157 -14.42 -17.57 -13.84
CA THR A 157 -14.73 -16.87 -12.60
C THR A 157 -13.47 -16.16 -12.12
N VAL A 158 -13.54 -14.83 -11.99
CA VAL A 158 -12.47 -14.00 -11.42
C VAL A 158 -12.80 -13.71 -9.96
N THR A 159 -12.04 -14.31 -9.07
CA THR A 159 -12.11 -14.03 -7.64
C THR A 159 -11.02 -13.02 -7.31
N HIS A 160 -11.41 -11.76 -7.09
CA HIS A 160 -10.49 -10.76 -6.60
C HIS A 160 -9.95 -11.15 -5.23
N VAL A 161 -8.64 -11.05 -5.08
CA VAL A 161 -8.03 -11.20 -3.76
C VAL A 161 -8.39 -9.93 -3.01
N LEU A 162 -9.51 -9.97 -2.27
CA LEU A 162 -9.65 -9.16 -1.08
C LEU A 162 -8.45 -9.53 -0.23
N GLU A 163 -7.57 -8.58 0.04
CA GLU A 163 -6.55 -8.76 1.07
C GLU A 163 -7.29 -9.21 2.33
N ARG A 164 -7.32 -10.52 2.60
CA ARG A 164 -7.64 -11.02 3.93
C ARG A 164 -6.47 -10.60 4.79
N MET A 165 -6.68 -9.43 5.38
CA MET A 165 -5.93 -8.80 6.46
C MET A 165 -5.74 -9.75 7.64
#